data_AF-A0A075H6G6-F1
#
_entry.id   AF-A0A075H6G6-F1
#
_cell.length_a   1.000
_cell.length_b   1.000
_cell.length_c   1.000
_cell.angle_alpha   90.00
_cell.angle_beta   90.00
_cell.angle_gamma   90.00
#
_symmetry.space_group_name_H-M   'P 1'
#
loop_
_entity.id
_entity.type
_entity.pdbx_description
1 polymer ?
#
loop_
_entity_poly.entity_id
_entity_poly.type
_entity_poly.pdbx_seq_one_letter_code
_entity_poly.pdbx_strand_id
1 'polypeptide(L)' 'MKMPWSDGFYCTYCGKDFGNQPDKLALHIRDFHEKDYLKRK' A
#
# COMPACT_ATOMS: atom_id res chain seq x y z
N MET A 1 -6.06 21.73 15.14
CA MET A 1 -5.23 20.82 14.34
C MET A 1 -5.94 19.46 14.31
N LYS A 2 -6.82 19.25 13.32
CA LYS A 2 -7.47 17.95 13.11
C LYS A 2 -6.53 17.19 12.19
N MET A 3 -5.84 16.19 12.70
CA MET A 3 -4.99 15.33 11.87
C MET A 3 -5.93 14.44 11.06
N PRO A 4 -6.12 14.66 9.75
CA PRO A 4 -7.11 13.97 8.95
C PRO A 4 -6.43 12.76 8.30
N TRP A 5 -5.90 11.85 9.12
CA TRP A 5 -5.48 10.53 8.62
C TRP A 5 -6.77 9.74 8.42
N SER A 6 -7.52 10.15 7.38
CA SER A 6 -8.71 9.50 6.88
C SER A 6 -8.34 8.08 6.50
N ASP A 7 -8.58 7.17 7.45
CA ASP A 7 -9.30 5.91 7.27
C ASP A 7 -9.21 5.34 5.85
N GLY A 8 -8.00 4.90 5.47
CA GLY A 8 -7.77 4.40 4.14
C GLY A 8 -6.34 3.93 3.94
N PHE A 9 -6.22 2.67 3.54
CA PHE A 9 -4.99 2.14 2.99
C PHE A 9 -4.93 2.57 1.52
N TYR A 10 -4.04 3.51 1.22
CA TYR A 10 -3.76 3.94 -0.15
C TYR A 10 -2.27 3.76 -0.47
N CYS A 11 -1.96 3.56 -1.75
CA CYS A 11 -0.60 3.42 -2.21
C CYS A 11 0.08 4.78 -2.28
N THR A 12 1.20 4.93 -1.57
CA THR A 12 2.00 6.16 -1.59
C THR A 12 2.78 6.35 -2.88
N TYR A 13 3.00 5.28 -3.66
CA TYR A 13 3.73 5.36 -4.93
C TYR A 13 2.87 5.86 -6.08
N CYS A 14 1.61 5.42 -6.18
CA CYS A 14 0.71 5.75 -7.28
C CYS A 14 -0.57 6.47 -6.85
N GLY A 15 -0.81 6.66 -5.54
CA GLY A 15 -1.99 7.34 -5.01
C GLY A 15 -3.27 6.50 -5.03
N LYS A 16 -3.21 5.23 -5.42
CA LYS A 16 -4.39 4.37 -5.55
C LYS A 16 -4.98 4.02 -4.17
N ASP A 17 -6.28 4.21 -3.98
CA ASP A 17 -6.97 3.82 -2.75
C ASP A 17 -7.35 2.33 -2.76
N PHE A 18 -7.22 1.69 -1.60
CA PHE A 18 -7.64 0.31 -1.34
C PHE A 18 -8.68 0.24 -0.21
N GLY A 19 -9.18 1.39 0.25
CA GLY A 19 -10.10 1.50 1.39
C GLY A 19 -9.52 0.84 2.64
N ASN A 20 -10.32 0.06 3.38
CA ASN A 20 -9.86 -0.65 4.59
C ASN A 20 -9.23 -2.03 4.28
N GLN A 21 -8.60 -2.21 3.12
CA GLN A 21 -8.00 -3.49 2.69
C GLN A 21 -6.46 -3.41 2.68
N PRO A 22 -5.81 -3.53 3.84
CA PRO A 22 -4.35 -3.44 3.94
C PRO A 22 -3.64 -4.54 3.16
N ASP A 23 -4.18 -5.77 3.13
CA ASP A 23 -3.57 -6.88 2.38
C ASP A 23 -3.49 -6.59 0.89
N LYS A 24 -4.55 -6.01 0.29
CA LYS A 24 -4.52 -5.66 -1.13
C LYS A 24 -3.56 -4.52 -1.43
N LEU A 25 -3.46 -3.55 -0.53
CA LEU A 25 -2.44 -2.51 -0.64
C LEU A 25 -1.03 -3.10 -0.57
N ALA A 26 -0.76 -3.98 0.39
CA ALA A 26 0.54 -4.63 0.54
C ALA A 26 0.89 -5.49 -0.69
N LEU A 27 -0.05 -6.27 -1.22
CA LEU A 27 0.12 -7.04 -2.45
C LEU A 27 0.38 -6.13 -3.66
N HIS A 28 -0.34 -5.01 -3.76
CA HIS A 28 -0.14 -4.05 -4.83
C HIS A 28 1.24 -3.41 -4.77
N ILE A 29 1.68 -2.94 -3.60
CA ILE A 29 3.03 -2.40 -3.42
C ILE A 29 4.05 -3.50 -3.79
N ARG A 30 3.88 -4.73 -3.32
CA ARG A 30 4.75 -5.85 -3.66
C ARG A 30 4.85 -6.12 -5.16
N ASP A 31 3.72 -6.25 -5.85
CA ASP A 31 3.71 -6.68 -7.25
C ASP A 31 4.06 -5.54 -8.23
N PHE A 32 3.59 -4.32 -7.93
CA PHE A 32 3.73 -3.16 -8.82
C PHE A 32 4.94 -2.28 -8.50
N HIS A 33 5.38 -2.23 -7.23
CA HIS A 33 6.40 -1.29 -6.78
C HIS A 33 7.63 -1.97 -6.14
N GLU A 34 7.49 -3.17 -5.60
CA GLU A 34 8.51 -3.90 -4.85
C GLU A 34 8.72 -5.30 -5.47
N LYS A 35 9.01 -5.32 -6.79
CA LYS A 35 9.26 -6.56 -7.58
C LYS A 35 10.44 -7.41 -7.09
N ASP A 36 11.20 -6.98 -6.09
CA ASP A 36 12.53 -7.53 -5.77
C ASP A 36 12.64 -8.24 -4.40
N TYR A 37 11.59 -8.30 -3.57
CA TYR A 37 11.75 -8.86 -2.21
C TYR A 37 11.59 -10.39 -2.06
N LEU A 38 11.50 -11.16 -3.16
CA LEU A 38 11.51 -12.63 -3.12
C LEU A 38 12.92 -13.25 -3.18
N LYS A 39 13.98 -12.52 -2.80
CA LYS A 39 15.25 -13.14 -2.38
C LYS A 39 15.32 -13.24 -0.86
N ARG A 40 14.42 -14.01 -0.24
CA ARG A 40 14.70 -14.60 1.08
C ARG A 40 15.08 -16.07 0.86
N LYS A 41 16.39 -16.30 0.96
CA LYS A 41 17.12 -17.57 0.93
C LYS A 41 16.56 -18.59 1.93
#